data_AF-A0A0G4JQE3-F1
#
_entry.id   AF-A0A0G4JQE3-F1
#
_cell.length_a   1.000
_cell.length_b   1.000
_cell.length_c   1.000
_cell.angle_alpha   90.00
_cell.angle_beta   90.00
_cell.angle_gamma   90.00
#
_symmetry.space_group_name_H-M   'P 1'
#
loop_
_entity.id
_entity.type
_entity.pdbx_description
1 polymer ?
#
loop_
_entity_poly.entity_id
_entity_poly.type
_entity_poly.pdbx_seq_one_letter_code
_entity_poly.pdbx_strand_id
1 'polypeptide(L)'
;MKFLALLTPAPHRAMSEFGPFLIEEEQVVWAAYRDGKLREFYFQSAPTVITLVYEVKDEAALHAELDSLPMIKAGLLERQVIALGPWLPLEVVFDKSLMPVL
;
A
#
# COMPACT_ATOMS: atom_id res chain seq x y z
N MET A 1 -6.05 -11.63 -1.89
CA MET A 1 -4.78 -11.27 -2.54
C MET A 1 -4.04 -10.28 -1.66
N LYS A 2 -2.71 -10.19 -1.76
CA LYS A 2 -1.92 -9.19 -1.03
C LYS A 2 -1.37 -8.16 -1.99
N PHE A 3 -1.33 -6.91 -1.57
CA PHE A 3 -0.86 -5.78 -2.37
C PHE A 3 0.04 -4.87 -1.54
N LEU A 4 1.11 -4.39 -2.16
CA LEU A 4 1.91 -3.28 -1.66
C LEU A 4 1.43 -2.00 -2.35
N ALA A 5 1.06 -0.99 -1.59
CA ALA A 5 0.81 0.35 -2.09
C ALA A 5 1.87 1.30 -1.53
N LEU A 6 2.53 2.06 -2.41
CA LEU A 6 3.44 3.13 -2.04
C LEU A 6 2.73 4.45 -2.32
N LEU A 7 2.60 5.29 -1.30
CA LEU A 7 2.06 6.64 -1.43
C LEU A 7 3.18 7.67 -1.27
N THR A 8 3.23 8.62 -2.19
CA THR A 8 4.22 9.71 -2.19
C THR A 8 3.52 11.04 -2.36
N PRO A 9 4.02 12.14 -1.74
CA PRO A 9 3.50 13.47 -1.99
C PRO A 9 3.51 13.77 -3.49
N ALA A 10 2.38 14.21 -4.03
CA ALA A 10 2.30 14.66 -5.41
C ALA A 10 3.27 15.84 -5.63
N PRO A 11 3.86 15.97 -6.82
CA PRO A 11 4.80 17.03 -7.11
C PRO A 11 4.14 18.40 -6.93
N HIS A 12 4.93 19.39 -6.50
CA HIS A 12 4.49 20.78 -6.30
C HIS A 12 3.41 21.02 -5.24
N ARG A 13 3.14 20.06 -4.34
CA ARG A 13 2.27 20.25 -3.17
C ARG A 13 3.03 20.85 -1.99
N ALA A 14 2.45 21.86 -1.35
CA ALA A 14 2.96 22.43 -0.11
C ALA A 14 2.53 21.57 1.08
N MET A 15 3.40 21.44 2.10
CA MET A 15 3.08 20.68 3.33
C MET A 15 1.85 21.21 4.07
N SER A 16 1.54 22.50 3.95
CA SER A 16 0.33 23.10 4.52
C SER A 16 -0.97 22.56 3.93
N GLU A 17 -0.95 21.99 2.72
CA GLU A 17 -2.14 21.40 2.09
C GLU A 17 -2.57 20.08 2.75
N PHE A 18 -1.66 19.39 3.45
CA PHE A 18 -1.92 18.10 4.10
C PHE A 18 -2.63 18.25 5.44
N GLY A 19 -2.34 19.34 6.18
CA GLY A 19 -2.84 19.58 7.54
C GLY A 19 -4.35 19.36 7.74
N PRO A 20 -5.23 19.86 6.85
CA PRO A 20 -6.68 19.68 6.98
C PRO A 20 -7.15 18.22 6.97
N PHE A 21 -6.40 17.31 6.35
CA PHE A 21 -6.81 15.91 6.16
C PHE A 21 -6.23 14.95 7.19
N LEU A 22 -5.26 15.37 8.01
CA LEU A 22 -4.50 14.48 8.90
C LEU A 22 -5.42 13.59 9.75
N ILE A 23 -6.37 14.16 10.49
CA ILE A 23 -7.21 13.38 11.39
C ILE A 23 -8.13 12.42 10.63
N GLU A 24 -8.72 12.87 9.51
CA GLU A 24 -9.62 12.03 8.72
C GLU A 24 -8.85 10.89 8.03
N GLU A 25 -7.64 11.16 7.54
CA GLU A 25 -6.73 10.18 6.95
C GLU A 25 -6.43 9.06 7.95
N GLU A 26 -5.97 9.42 9.16
CA GLU A 26 -5.64 8.44 10.19
C GLU A 26 -6.86 7.61 10.64
N GLN A 27 -8.06 8.20 10.64
CA GLN A 27 -9.30 7.48 10.94
C GLN A 27 -9.61 6.41 9.89
N VAL A 28 -9.45 6.71 8.60
CA VAL A 28 -9.67 5.76 7.50
C VAL A 28 -8.62 4.65 7.52
N VAL A 29 -7.34 5.01 7.67
CA VAL A 29 -6.23 4.05 7.80
C VAL A 29 -6.46 3.11 8.99
N TRP A 30 -6.84 3.65 10.15
CA TRP A 30 -7.14 2.87 11.34
C TRP A 30 -8.35 1.93 11.17
N ALA A 31 -9.40 2.39 10.50
CA ALA A 31 -10.57 1.57 10.22
C ALA A 31 -10.21 0.37 9.32
N ALA A 32 -9.45 0.61 8.25
CA ALA A 32 -8.98 -0.45 7.35
C ALA A 32 -8.08 -1.47 8.07
N TYR A 33 -7.24 -1.01 8.99
CA TYR A 33 -6.41 -1.90 9.81
C TYR A 33 -7.25 -2.77 10.75
N ARG A 34 -8.21 -2.15 11.46
CA ARG A 34 -9.12 -2.87 12.37
C ARG A 34 -10.00 -3.90 11.68
N ASP A 35 -10.42 -3.61 10.45
CA ASP A 35 -11.19 -4.53 9.60
C ASP A 35 -10.32 -5.65 8.98
N GLY A 36 -9.01 -5.60 9.21
CA GLY A 36 -8.07 -6.62 8.76
C GLY A 36 -7.68 -6.51 7.29
N LYS A 37 -8.17 -5.50 6.57
CA LYS A 37 -7.83 -5.22 5.16
C LYS A 37 -6.44 -4.62 5.01
N LEU A 38 -6.06 -3.68 5.88
CA LEU A 38 -4.70 -3.16 5.96
C LEU A 38 -3.94 -4.00 7.00
N ARG A 39 -2.83 -4.61 6.59
CA ARG A 39 -2.06 -5.54 7.43
C ARG A 39 -0.85 -4.89 8.05
N GLU A 40 -0.16 -4.04 7.29
CA GLU A 40 1.09 -3.40 7.67
C GLU A 40 1.12 -2.00 7.08
N PHE A 41 1.73 -1.06 7.80
CA PHE A 41 1.96 0.29 7.31
C PHE A 41 3.28 0.83 7.86
N TYR A 42 4.06 1.48 7.01
CA TYR A 42 5.39 1.99 7.31
C TYR A 42 5.57 3.40 6.74
N PHE A 43 6.46 4.16 7.35
CA PHE A 43 6.77 5.53 6.96
C PHE A 43 8.27 5.73 6.80
N GLN A 44 8.68 6.23 5.65
CA GLN A 44 10.00 6.77 5.40
C GLN A 44 9.88 8.29 5.34
N SER A 45 10.69 9.02 6.12
CA SER A 45 10.59 10.48 6.21
C SER A 45 11.35 11.21 5.08
N ALA A 46 12.44 10.64 4.57
CA ALA A 46 13.30 11.27 3.58
C ALA A 46 13.86 10.26 2.54
N PRO A 47 13.34 10.25 1.29
CA PRO A 47 12.14 10.95 0.85
C PRO A 47 10.88 10.44 1.54
N THR A 48 9.84 11.28 1.60
CA THR A 48 8.55 10.90 2.18
C THR A 48 7.89 9.80 1.36
N VAL A 49 7.75 8.62 1.96
CA VAL A 49 7.06 7.46 1.36
C VAL A 49 6.24 6.78 2.45
N ILE A 50 4.96 6.56 2.17
CA ILE A 50 4.08 5.75 3.00
C ILE A 50 3.93 4.40 2.31
N THR A 51 4.28 3.32 3.00
CA THR A 51 4.10 1.96 2.50
C THR A 51 2.92 1.34 3.20
N LEU A 52 1.94 0.85 2.44
CA LEU A 52 0.75 0.17 2.96
C LEU A 52 0.70 -1.24 2.37
N VAL A 53 0.46 -2.25 3.21
CA VAL A 53 0.28 -3.64 2.77
C VAL A 53 -1.18 -4.04 2.99
N TYR A 54 -1.93 -4.15 1.92
CA TYR A 54 -3.33 -4.55 1.95
C TYR A 54 -3.51 -6.04 1.65
N GLU A 55 -4.49 -6.65 2.28
CA GLU A 55 -5.00 -7.98 1.98
C GLU A 55 -6.49 -7.88 1.67
N VAL A 56 -6.82 -7.86 0.39
CA VAL A 56 -8.17 -7.67 -0.14
C VAL A 56 -8.44 -8.65 -1.28
N LYS A 57 -9.70 -8.76 -1.71
CA LYS A 57 -10.12 -9.78 -2.68
C LYS A 57 -9.36 -9.69 -4.00
N ASP A 58 -9.26 -8.49 -4.56
CA ASP A 58 -8.71 -8.20 -5.89
C ASP A 58 -8.20 -6.75 -5.96
N GLU A 59 -7.62 -6.39 -7.10
CA GLU A 59 -7.03 -5.06 -7.33
C GLU A 59 -8.10 -3.95 -7.36
N ALA A 60 -9.31 -4.25 -7.82
CA ALA A 60 -10.41 -3.29 -7.80
C ALA A 60 -10.81 -2.93 -6.35
N ALA A 61 -10.88 -3.92 -5.46
CA ALA A 61 -11.09 -3.68 -4.03
C ALA A 61 -9.96 -2.85 -3.41
N LEU A 62 -8.70 -3.08 -3.80
CA LEU A 62 -7.58 -2.26 -3.35
C LEU A 62 -7.74 -0.81 -3.77
N HIS A 63 -8.05 -0.56 -5.04
CA HIS A 63 -8.23 0.81 -5.54
C HIS A 63 -9.37 1.52 -4.83
N ALA A 64 -10.47 0.82 -4.50
CA ALA A 64 -11.56 1.38 -3.71
C ALA A 64 -11.11 1.77 -2.28
N GLU A 65 -10.28 0.95 -1.62
CA GLU A 65 -9.71 1.30 -0.31
C GLU A 65 -8.77 2.51 -0.41
N LEU A 66 -7.89 2.56 -1.41
CA LEU A 66 -6.98 3.70 -1.63
C LEU A 66 -7.75 4.97 -2.02
N ASP A 67 -8.79 4.86 -2.84
CA ASP A 67 -9.67 5.98 -3.22
C ASP A 67 -10.51 6.47 -2.05
N SER A 68 -10.59 5.72 -0.95
CA SER A 68 -11.27 6.15 0.27
C SER A 68 -10.43 7.13 1.10
N LEU A 69 -9.11 7.12 0.92
CA LEU A 69 -8.15 7.97 1.65
C LEU A 69 -8.34 9.45 1.28
N PRO A 70 -8.64 10.34 2.24
CA PRO A 70 -8.82 11.78 2.01
C PRO A 70 -7.70 12.45 1.21
N MET A 71 -6.43 12.15 1.51
CA MET A 71 -5.29 12.77 0.83
C MET A 71 -5.11 12.28 -0.61
N ILE A 72 -5.51 11.04 -0.91
CA ILE A 72 -5.59 10.53 -2.29
C ILE A 72 -6.72 11.22 -3.05
N LYS A 73 -7.93 11.31 -2.44
CA LYS A 73 -9.08 12.03 -3.04
C LYS A 73 -8.76 13.48 -3.35
N ALA A 74 -8.00 14.14 -2.48
CA ALA A 74 -7.58 15.53 -2.65
C ALA A 74 -6.44 15.71 -3.67
N GLY A 75 -5.87 14.63 -4.22
CA GLY A 75 -4.75 14.68 -5.16
C GLY A 75 -3.45 15.19 -4.53
N LEU A 76 -3.28 14.95 -3.22
CA LEU A 76 -2.07 15.30 -2.46
C LEU A 76 -1.06 14.16 -2.43
N LEU A 77 -1.53 12.92 -2.58
CA LEU A 77 -0.70 11.73 -2.67
C LEU A 77 -0.86 11.09 -4.06
N GLU A 78 0.25 10.66 -4.64
CA GLU A 78 0.29 9.71 -5.74
C GLU A 78 0.39 8.29 -5.19
N ARG A 79 -0.01 7.30 -5.98
CA ARG A 79 0.05 5.88 -5.60
C ARG A 79 0.75 5.03 -6.65
N GLN A 80 1.55 4.09 -6.17
CA GLN A 80 2.02 2.94 -6.93
C GLN A 80 1.49 1.67 -6.27
N VAL A 81 0.94 0.76 -7.08
CA VAL A 81 0.40 -0.52 -6.61
C VAL A 81 1.23 -1.67 -7.18
N ILE A 82 1.55 -2.64 -6.33
CA ILE A 82 2.24 -3.87 -6.69
C ILE A 82 1.45 -5.05 -6.11
N ALA A 83 0.96 -5.95 -6.98
CA ALA A 83 0.37 -7.21 -6.54
C ALA A 83 1.46 -8.16 -6.01
N LEU A 84 1.25 -8.71 -4.82
CA LEU A 84 2.19 -9.62 -4.17
C LEU A 84 1.67 -11.06 -4.31
N GLY A 85 2.51 -11.91 -4.90
CA GLY A 85 2.32 -13.35 -4.95
C GLY A 85 3.24 -14.09 -3.97
N PRO A 86 2.97 -15.38 -3.74
CA PRO A 86 3.91 -16.23 -3.00
C PRO A 86 5.25 -16.31 -3.74
N TRP A 87 6.35 -16.37 -3.00
CA TRP A 87 7.68 -16.62 -3.55
C TRP A 87 7.87 -18.11 -3.84
N LEU A 88 7.23 -18.59 -4.91
CA LEU A 88 7.27 -19.99 -5.34
C LEU A 88 8.67 -20.56 -5.58
N PRO A 89 9.70 -19.79 -5.98
CA PRO A 89 11.05 -20.33 -6.10
C PRO A 89 11.61 -20.96 -4.81
N LEU A 90 11.01 -20.67 -3.64
CA LEU A 90 11.37 -21.34 -2.39
C LEU A 90 11.08 -22.85 -2.41
N GLU A 91 10.13 -23.33 -3.22
CA GLU A 91 9.75 -24.75 -3.28
C GLU A 91 10.92 -25.68 -3.62
N VAL A 92 11.97 -25.14 -4.25
CA VAL A 92 13.22 -25.85 -4.55
C VAL A 92 13.90 -26.49 -3.33
N VAL A 93 13.66 -25.95 -2.13
CA VAL A 93 14.22 -26.52 -0.88
C VAL A 93 13.51 -27.81 -0.46
N PHE A 94 12.31 -28.07 -1.00
CA PHE A 94 11.50 -29.27 -0.75
C PHE A 94 11.54 -30.24 -1.93
N ASP A 95 11.64 -29.73 -3.17
CA ASP A 95 11.79 -30.53 -4.38
C ASP A 95 12.85 -29.94 -5.32
N LYS A 96 14.03 -30.57 -5.31
CA LYS A 96 15.16 -30.20 -6.16
C LYS A 96 14.91 -30.35 -7.66
N SER A 97 13.89 -31.10 -8.08
CA SER A 97 13.53 -31.22 -9.50
C SER A 97 12.96 -29.91 -10.06
N LEU A 98 12.50 -29.01 -9.18
CA LEU A 98 12.00 -27.68 -9.53
C LEU A 98 13.12 -26.64 -9.72
N MET A 99 14.41 -27.03 -9.58
CA MET A 99 15.52 -26.12 -9.87
C MET A 99 15.45 -25.67 -11.33
N PRO A 100 15.34 -24.34 -11.60
CA PRO A 100 15.43 -23.85 -12.95
C PRO A 100 16.84 -24.16 -13.48
N VAL A 101 16.92 -24.73 -14.69
CA VAL A 101 18.19 -24.85 -15.41
C VAL A 101 18.55 -23.45 -15.89
N LEU A 102 19.54 -22.83 -15.24
CA LEU A 102 20.12 -21.54 -15.64
C LEU A 102 20.95 -21.67 -16.92
#